data_AF-A5BNA4-F1
#
_entry.id   AF-A5BNA4-F1
#
_cell.length_a   1.000
_cell.length_b   1.000
_cell.length_c   1.000
_cell.angle_alpha   90.00
_cell.angle_beta   90.00
_cell.angle_gamma   90.00
#
_symmetry.space_group_name_H-M   'P 1'
#
loop_
_entity.id
_entity.type
_entity.pdbx_description
1 polymer ?
#
loop_
_entity_poly.entity_id
_entity_poly.type
_entity_poly.pdbx_seq_one_letter_code
_entity_poly.pdbx_strand_id
1 'polypeptide(L)'
;MATNLRVRFHERQQKRLNKAIEVGPSSNRQKTGDKGSSSKLVAFVDVFSREELDVLLERFPTFTNMDPPMYHMNELFPILERIIVDVTVDPQQNFMARVPHGTSDETIEVIMRLKGFSVMQTAEVIVVAVRNLMRHRSHLFERLKVVEKIRAYMTHGLHYQKELLAKIAMAKIAKGVAWKAVVEGIGLLTKAEMKNHML
;
A
#
# COMPACT_ATOMS: atom_id res chain seq x y z
N MET A 1 11.80 15.76 40.98
CA MET A 1 12.82 16.18 39.98
C MET A 1 12.60 15.46 38.64
N ALA A 2 11.60 15.84 37.83
CA ALA A 2 11.22 15.06 36.62
C ALA A 2 11.21 15.85 35.29
N THR A 3 11.35 17.17 35.32
CA THR A 3 11.18 18.05 34.15
C THR A 3 12.32 17.98 33.12
N ASN A 4 13.53 17.58 33.53
CA ASN A 4 14.74 17.62 32.67
C ASN A 4 14.81 16.52 31.58
N LEU A 5 13.99 15.47 31.66
CA LEU A 5 14.01 14.39 30.66
C LEU A 5 13.31 14.77 29.33
N ARG A 6 12.27 15.61 29.39
CA ARG A 6 11.43 15.94 28.22
C ARG A 6 12.18 16.82 27.20
N VAL A 7 13.01 17.75 27.68
CA VAL A 7 13.82 18.65 26.84
C VAL A 7 14.84 17.87 25.99
N ARG A 8 15.60 16.96 26.62
CA ARG A 8 16.64 16.15 25.96
C ARG A 8 16.11 15.22 24.86
N PHE A 9 14.83 14.84 24.90
CA PHE A 9 14.24 14.04 23.82
C PHE A 9 13.99 14.89 22.57
N HIS A 10 13.42 16.09 22.74
CA HIS A 10 13.06 16.96 21.62
C HIS A 10 14.28 17.45 20.83
N GLU A 11 15.35 17.82 21.55
CA GLU A 11 16.63 18.24 21.00
C GLU A 11 17.28 17.14 20.12
N ARG A 12 17.22 15.87 20.55
CA ARG A 12 17.74 14.73 19.78
C ARG A 12 16.96 14.47 18.49
N GLN A 13 15.65 14.75 18.46
CA GLN A 13 14.86 14.62 17.23
C GLN A 13 15.16 15.76 16.26
N GLN A 14 15.25 17.01 16.75
CA GLN A 14 15.62 18.17 15.93
C GLN A 14 16.97 17.95 15.21
N LYS A 15 17.98 17.47 15.94
CA LYS A 15 19.32 17.19 15.41
C LYS A 15 19.34 16.06 14.37
N ARG A 16 18.44 15.08 14.47
CA ARG A 16 18.29 14.01 13.47
C ARG A 16 17.60 14.49 12.20
N LEU A 17 16.56 15.33 12.33
CA LEU A 17 15.84 15.90 11.20
C LEU A 17 16.74 16.79 10.33
N ASN A 18 17.47 17.71 10.96
CA ASN A 18 18.37 18.61 10.23
C ASN A 18 19.45 17.85 9.44
N LYS A 19 20.03 16.79 10.02
CA LYS A 19 21.02 15.94 9.34
C LYS A 19 20.45 15.17 8.14
N ALA A 20 19.15 14.88 8.12
CA ALA A 20 18.50 14.23 6.98
C ALA A 20 18.21 15.20 5.81
N ILE A 21 18.04 16.50 6.10
CA ILE A 21 17.79 17.54 5.08
C ILE A 21 19.09 17.93 4.37
N GLU A 22 20.23 17.87 5.07
CA GLU A 22 21.55 18.23 4.54
C GLU A 22 22.08 17.20 3.51
N VAL A 23 21.60 15.95 3.56
CA VAL A 23 21.92 14.90 2.57
C VAL A 23 20.94 15.00 1.39
N GLY A 24 21.11 16.04 0.57
CA GLY A 24 20.36 16.23 -0.66
C GLY A 24 20.61 15.10 -1.69
N PRO A 25 19.64 14.81 -2.58
CA PRO A 25 19.79 13.76 -3.59
C PRO A 25 20.89 14.11 -4.58
N SER A 26 21.97 13.33 -4.60
CA SER A 26 23.09 13.49 -5.53
C SER A 26 22.66 13.21 -6.97
N SER A 27 22.41 14.25 -7.75
CA SER A 27 22.01 14.13 -9.15
C SER A 27 23.21 13.94 -10.08
N ASN A 28 23.70 12.71 -10.19
CA ASN A 28 24.70 12.36 -11.21
C ASN A 28 24.05 12.32 -12.60
N ARG A 29 24.02 13.48 -13.28
CA ARG A 29 23.64 13.61 -14.69
C ARG A 29 24.77 13.10 -15.59
N GLN A 30 24.68 11.86 -16.03
CA GLN A 30 25.57 11.34 -17.07
C GLN A 30 25.07 11.80 -18.46
N LYS A 31 25.85 12.66 -19.12
CA LYS A 31 25.64 13.06 -20.52
C LYS A 31 26.32 12.05 -21.44
N THR A 32 25.54 11.30 -22.20
CA THR A 32 25.99 10.70 -23.46
C THR A 32 24.96 11.07 -24.52
N GLY A 33 25.42 11.76 -25.56
CA GLY A 33 24.57 12.16 -26.68
C GLY A 33 24.75 11.17 -27.81
N ASP A 34 23.64 10.74 -28.41
CA ASP A 34 23.65 10.06 -29.69
C ASP A 34 22.58 10.64 -30.61
N LYS A 35 22.93 10.87 -31.87
CA LYS A 35 22.06 11.49 -32.88
C LYS A 35 21.69 10.45 -33.93
N GLY A 36 20.54 9.80 -33.76
CA GLY A 36 20.03 8.89 -34.79
C GLY A 36 18.56 8.53 -34.61
N SER A 37 17.75 8.80 -35.64
CA SER A 37 16.40 8.25 -35.85
C SER A 37 15.40 8.39 -34.69
N SER A 38 14.69 9.52 -34.62
CA SER A 38 13.59 9.71 -33.67
C SER A 38 12.34 8.90 -34.08
N SER A 39 12.29 7.63 -33.69
CA SER A 39 11.02 7.06 -33.26
C SER A 39 10.65 7.73 -31.94
N LYS A 40 9.49 8.40 -31.93
CA LYS A 40 9.04 9.24 -30.81
C LYS A 40 8.49 8.38 -29.67
N LEU A 41 9.35 7.53 -29.10
CA LEU A 41 9.05 6.77 -27.90
C LEU A 41 8.71 7.76 -26.79
N VAL A 42 7.43 7.79 -26.44
CA VAL A 42 6.89 8.52 -25.29
C VAL A 42 7.79 8.19 -24.10
N ALA A 43 8.31 9.22 -23.43
CA ALA A 43 9.23 9.06 -22.31
C ALA A 43 8.64 8.03 -21.34
N PHE A 44 9.31 6.89 -21.22
CA PHE A 44 8.81 5.77 -20.44
C PHE A 44 8.60 6.26 -19.00
N VAL A 45 7.32 6.31 -18.59
CA VAL A 45 6.92 6.52 -17.22
C VAL A 45 7.58 5.43 -16.40
N ASP A 46 8.46 5.83 -15.48
CA ASP A 46 9.26 5.01 -14.55
C ASP A 46 8.66 3.60 -14.30
N VAL A 47 9.00 2.65 -15.18
CA VAL A 47 8.47 1.29 -15.13
C VAL A 47 9.36 0.52 -14.18
N PHE A 48 8.85 0.25 -12.99
CA PHE A 48 9.49 -0.58 -11.98
C PHE A 48 10.13 -1.82 -12.62
N SER A 49 11.43 -2.03 -12.34
CA SER A 49 12.09 -3.27 -12.72
C SER A 49 11.45 -4.44 -11.95
N ARG A 50 11.62 -5.66 -12.44
CA ARG A 50 11.08 -6.84 -11.76
C ARG A 50 11.70 -6.97 -10.35
N GLU A 51 12.98 -6.67 -10.24
CA GLU A 51 13.78 -6.73 -9.03
C GLU A 51 13.29 -5.67 -8.01
N GLU A 52 12.95 -4.46 -8.47
CA GLU A 52 12.34 -3.43 -7.61
C GLU A 52 10.94 -3.82 -7.14
N LEU A 53 10.16 -4.53 -7.97
CA LEU A 53 8.85 -5.07 -7.58
C LEU A 53 9.00 -6.16 -6.52
N ASP A 54 9.96 -7.07 -6.68
CA ASP A 54 10.24 -8.14 -5.72
C ASP A 54 10.69 -7.56 -4.36
N VAL A 55 11.59 -6.56 -4.36
CA VAL A 55 12.00 -5.80 -3.15
C VAL A 55 10.83 -5.03 -2.52
N LEU A 56 9.92 -4.47 -3.33
CA LEU A 56 8.72 -3.80 -2.85
C LEU A 56 7.77 -4.80 -2.16
N LEU A 57 7.61 -6.00 -2.71
CA LEU A 57 6.77 -7.06 -2.16
C LEU A 57 7.35 -7.63 -0.86
N GLU A 58 8.67 -7.88 -0.82
CA GLU A 58 9.37 -8.34 0.38
C GLU A 58 9.22 -7.36 1.56
N ARG A 59 9.19 -6.04 1.26
CA ARG A 59 8.96 -4.99 2.27
C ARG A 59 7.55 -4.98 2.87
N PHE A 60 6.57 -5.61 2.22
CA PHE A 60 5.18 -5.70 2.69
C PHE A 60 4.70 -7.16 2.77
N PRO A 61 5.25 -7.98 3.68
CA PRO A 61 4.93 -9.42 3.80
C PRO A 61 3.46 -9.71 4.13
N THR A 62 2.70 -8.68 4.53
CA THR A 62 1.24 -8.74 4.76
C THR A 62 0.40 -8.96 3.49
N PHE A 63 1.02 -9.17 2.33
CA PHE A 63 0.36 -9.62 1.09
C PHE A 63 0.53 -11.13 0.82
N THR A 64 1.52 -11.79 1.44
CA THR A 64 1.75 -13.24 1.33
C THR A 64 1.36 -13.98 2.60
N ASN A 65 1.66 -13.41 3.78
CA ASN A 65 1.12 -13.86 5.06
C ASN A 65 -0.23 -13.19 5.32
N MET A 66 -1.29 -13.83 4.84
CA MET A 66 -2.63 -13.63 5.35
C MET A 66 -2.75 -14.43 6.66
N ASP A 67 -2.34 -13.82 7.79
CA ASP A 67 -2.70 -14.36 9.10
C ASP A 67 -4.22 -14.60 9.13
N PRO A 68 -4.69 -15.76 9.63
CA PRO A 68 -6.11 -16.07 9.66
C PRO A 68 -6.90 -14.91 10.30
N PRO A 69 -8.05 -14.50 9.75
CA PRO A 69 -8.88 -13.51 10.40
C PRO A 69 -9.15 -13.98 11.83
N MET A 70 -8.70 -13.22 12.84
CA MET A 70 -8.96 -13.58 14.23
C MET A 70 -10.46 -13.47 14.48
N TYR A 71 -11.17 -14.59 14.33
CA TYR A 71 -12.60 -14.75 14.64
C TYR A 71 -12.84 -14.76 16.16
N HIS A 72 -12.29 -13.75 16.85
CA HIS A 72 -12.33 -13.65 18.31
C HIS A 72 -12.56 -12.23 18.84
N MET A 73 -13.44 -11.50 18.16
CA MET A 73 -14.00 -10.25 18.68
C MET A 73 -14.83 -10.44 19.97
N ASN A 74 -15.17 -11.68 20.32
CA ASN A 74 -15.98 -12.02 21.50
C ASN A 74 -15.18 -12.03 22.82
N GLU A 75 -13.85 -12.14 22.80
CA GLU A 75 -13.01 -12.08 24.00
C GLU A 75 -12.68 -10.64 24.45
N LEU A 76 -12.75 -9.68 23.53
CA LEU A 76 -12.42 -8.27 23.81
C LEU A 76 -13.53 -7.50 24.55
N PHE A 77 -14.71 -8.10 24.68
CA PHE A 77 -15.86 -7.54 25.40
C PHE A 77 -16.50 -8.59 26.32
N PRO A 78 -15.92 -8.86 27.51
CA PRO A 78 -16.62 -9.64 28.52
C PRO A 78 -17.99 -9.01 28.82
N ILE A 79 -18.99 -9.86 29.04
CA ILE A 79 -20.39 -9.48 29.21
C ILE A 79 -20.52 -8.57 30.46
N LEU A 80 -20.65 -7.26 30.23
CA LEU A 80 -20.75 -6.25 31.28
C LEU A 80 -22.20 -6.12 31.78
N GLU A 81 -22.46 -6.68 32.97
CA GLU A 81 -23.70 -6.49 33.70
C GLU A 81 -23.81 -5.04 34.23
N ARG A 82 -24.93 -4.36 33.96
CA ARG A 82 -25.13 -2.91 34.25
C ARG A 82 -26.03 -2.70 35.46
N ILE A 83 -25.71 -1.77 36.37
CA ILE A 83 -26.46 -1.63 37.63
C ILE A 83 -26.63 -0.20 38.16
N ILE A 84 -27.83 0.02 38.72
CA ILE A 84 -28.66 1.15 39.18
C ILE A 84 -28.22 2.27 40.23
N VAL A 85 -27.27 3.22 40.07
CA VAL A 85 -26.91 4.26 41.12
C VAL A 85 -26.56 5.70 40.61
N ASP A 86 -27.30 6.73 41.07
CA ASP A 86 -27.45 8.14 40.61
C ASP A 86 -26.19 9.06 40.59
N VAL A 87 -26.09 10.01 39.64
CA VAL A 87 -24.94 10.93 39.46
C VAL A 87 -25.37 12.35 39.04
N THR A 88 -25.50 13.23 40.03
CA THR A 88 -25.70 14.70 39.97
C THR A 88 -27.15 15.21 39.85
N VAL A 89 -27.31 16.53 39.96
CA VAL A 89 -28.58 17.26 40.03
C VAL A 89 -29.26 17.40 38.65
N ASP A 90 -28.59 16.96 37.57
CA ASP A 90 -29.21 16.78 36.26
C ASP A 90 -29.67 15.31 36.10
N PRO A 91 -30.98 15.02 36.15
CA PRO A 91 -31.51 13.65 36.12
C PRO A 91 -31.26 12.89 34.81
N GLN A 92 -30.63 13.50 33.79
CA GLN A 92 -30.25 12.80 32.55
C GLN A 92 -28.83 12.19 32.53
N GLN A 93 -27.94 12.47 33.50
CA GLN A 93 -26.54 11.99 33.47
C GLN A 93 -26.17 10.93 34.52
N ASN A 94 -27.15 10.12 34.90
CA ASN A 94 -26.99 9.12 35.97
C ASN A 94 -26.18 7.89 35.52
N PHE A 95 -24.90 7.87 35.91
CA PHE A 95 -23.94 6.79 35.65
C PHE A 95 -23.90 5.76 36.77
N MET A 96 -24.46 4.61 36.47
CA MET A 96 -24.94 3.67 37.48
C MET A 96 -23.84 2.66 37.92
N ALA A 97 -23.55 2.56 39.23
CA ALA A 97 -22.52 1.68 39.82
C ALA A 97 -22.78 1.29 41.31
N ARG A 98 -22.99 -0.01 41.65
CA ARG A 98 -23.21 -0.46 43.06
C ARG A 98 -21.96 -0.36 43.94
N VAL A 99 -22.17 0.02 45.20
CA VAL A 99 -21.18 -0.05 46.30
C VAL A 99 -21.74 -0.97 47.41
N PRO A 100 -20.94 -1.86 48.04
CA PRO A 100 -21.43 -2.77 49.07
C PRO A 100 -21.94 -2.08 50.35
N HIS A 101 -22.93 -2.70 51.00
CA HIS A 101 -23.44 -2.24 52.29
C HIS A 101 -22.36 -2.41 53.39
N GLY A 102 -22.13 -1.38 54.20
CA GLY A 102 -21.03 -1.35 55.19
C GLY A 102 -19.72 -0.74 54.69
N THR A 103 -19.68 -0.17 53.48
CA THR A 103 -18.53 0.61 52.99
C THR A 103 -18.39 1.91 53.79
N SER A 104 -17.18 2.22 54.27
CA SER A 104 -16.92 3.42 55.10
C SER A 104 -16.95 4.72 54.30
N ASP A 105 -17.23 5.84 54.97
CA ASP A 105 -17.26 7.17 54.36
C ASP A 105 -15.91 7.55 53.73
N GLU A 106 -14.78 7.19 54.33
CA GLU A 106 -13.45 7.35 53.73
C GLU A 106 -13.30 6.58 52.41
N THR A 107 -13.88 5.38 52.30
CA THR A 107 -13.87 4.60 51.06
C THR A 107 -14.75 5.27 50.00
N ILE A 108 -15.90 5.84 50.39
CA ILE A 108 -16.78 6.62 49.50
C ILE A 108 -16.06 7.89 49.02
N GLU A 109 -15.30 8.57 49.89
CA GLU A 109 -14.51 9.74 49.51
C GLU A 109 -13.39 9.37 48.53
N VAL A 110 -12.70 8.25 48.74
CA VAL A 110 -11.70 7.73 47.79
C VAL A 110 -12.33 7.39 46.44
N ILE A 111 -13.53 6.79 46.41
CA ILE A 111 -14.29 6.53 45.16
C ILE A 111 -14.65 7.85 44.46
N MET A 112 -15.08 8.89 45.19
CA MET A 112 -15.37 10.20 44.61
C MET A 112 -14.11 10.90 44.09
N ARG A 113 -12.97 10.82 44.78
CA ARG A 113 -11.68 11.33 44.31
C ARG A 113 -11.19 10.59 43.05
N LEU A 114 -11.39 9.26 42.99
CA LEU A 114 -11.12 8.43 41.79
C LEU A 114 -12.01 8.81 40.60
N LYS A 115 -13.20 9.36 40.81
CA LYS A 115 -14.10 9.84 39.74
C LYS A 115 -13.49 10.97 38.92
N GLY A 116 -12.68 11.84 39.53
CA GLY A 116 -11.87 12.84 38.82
C GLY A 116 -10.71 12.21 38.03
N PHE A 117 -10.13 11.13 38.56
CA PHE A 117 -9.07 10.37 37.91
C PHE A 117 -9.58 9.60 36.67
N SER A 118 -10.82 9.11 36.73
CA SER A 118 -11.52 8.45 35.61
C SER A 118 -11.59 9.33 34.36
N VAL A 119 -11.83 10.64 34.49
CA VAL A 119 -11.90 11.56 33.34
C VAL A 119 -10.53 11.71 32.66
N MET A 120 -9.44 11.86 33.44
CA MET A 120 -8.09 11.88 32.87
C MET A 120 -7.72 10.55 32.21
N GLN A 121 -7.95 9.42 32.88
CA GLN A 121 -7.65 8.10 32.33
C GLN A 121 -8.47 7.82 31.04
N THR A 122 -9.75 8.18 31.02
CA THR A 122 -10.60 8.05 29.83
C THR A 122 -10.09 8.93 28.69
N ALA A 123 -9.68 10.17 28.96
CA ALA A 123 -9.08 11.05 27.97
C ALA A 123 -7.75 10.48 27.43
N GLU A 124 -6.88 9.93 28.28
CA GLU A 124 -5.63 9.27 27.86
C GLU A 124 -5.90 8.04 26.98
N VAL A 125 -6.85 7.18 27.36
CA VAL A 125 -7.26 6.01 26.55
C VAL A 125 -7.81 6.45 25.19
N ILE A 126 -8.66 7.48 25.14
CA ILE A 126 -9.17 8.04 23.87
C ILE A 126 -8.02 8.59 23.02
N VAL A 127 -7.09 9.35 23.59
CA VAL A 127 -5.93 9.88 22.85
C VAL A 127 -5.03 8.76 22.31
N VAL A 128 -4.80 7.70 23.08
CA VAL A 128 -4.05 6.51 22.63
C VAL A 128 -4.79 5.78 21.51
N ALA A 129 -6.10 5.59 21.63
CA ALA A 129 -6.94 4.96 20.62
C ALA A 129 -6.93 5.75 19.29
N VAL A 130 -7.15 7.07 19.34
CA VAL A 130 -7.09 7.96 18.17
C VAL A 130 -5.69 7.94 17.53
N ARG A 131 -4.63 7.96 18.34
CA ARG A 131 -3.24 7.87 17.84
C ARG A 131 -2.96 6.54 17.13
N ASN A 132 -3.48 5.43 17.65
CA ASN A 132 -3.35 4.11 17.04
C ASN A 132 -4.18 4.01 15.75
N LEU A 133 -5.38 4.57 15.72
CA LEU A 133 -6.21 4.68 14.52
C LEU A 133 -5.51 5.49 13.41
N MET A 134 -4.89 6.64 13.74
CA MET A 134 -4.13 7.43 12.78
C MET A 134 -2.90 6.68 12.24
N ARG A 135 -2.16 5.98 13.11
CA ARG A 135 -1.05 5.10 12.69
C ARG A 135 -1.53 4.02 11.72
N HIS A 136 -2.61 3.31 12.06
CA HIS A 136 -3.17 2.27 11.20
C HIS A 136 -3.62 2.83 9.84
N ARG A 137 -4.31 3.98 9.84
CA ARG A 137 -4.71 4.67 8.60
C ARG A 137 -3.51 5.07 7.73
N SER A 138 -2.42 5.56 8.32
CA SER A 138 -1.19 5.87 7.57
C SER A 138 -0.57 4.62 6.91
N HIS A 139 -0.57 3.49 7.61
CA HIS A 139 -0.08 2.22 7.08
C HIS A 139 -0.97 1.68 5.94
N LEU A 140 -2.29 1.81 6.05
CA LEU A 140 -3.23 1.48 4.98
C LEU A 140 -3.00 2.33 3.71
N PHE A 141 -2.71 3.63 3.85
CA PHE A 141 -2.39 4.49 2.71
C PHE A 141 -1.09 4.08 2.00
N GLU A 142 -0.03 3.74 2.72
CA GLU A 142 1.21 3.25 2.09
C GLU A 142 1.00 1.89 1.39
N ARG A 143 0.23 0.97 1.98
CA ARG A 143 -0.17 -0.27 1.30
C ARG A 143 -0.99 -0.01 0.04
N LEU A 144 -1.87 0.99 0.04
CA LEU A 144 -2.69 1.33 -1.13
C LEU A 144 -1.84 1.83 -2.30
N LYS A 145 -0.82 2.66 -2.04
CA LYS A 145 0.15 3.11 -3.07
C LYS A 145 0.88 1.93 -3.71
N VAL A 146 1.24 0.90 -2.93
CA VAL A 146 1.88 -0.32 -3.45
C VAL A 146 0.93 -1.08 -4.38
N VAL A 147 -0.33 -1.26 -3.99
CA VAL A 147 -1.36 -1.90 -4.84
C VAL A 147 -1.60 -1.14 -6.14
N GLU A 148 -1.60 0.19 -6.09
CA GLU A 148 -1.74 1.05 -7.27
C GLU A 148 -0.57 0.89 -8.24
N LYS A 149 0.68 0.83 -7.74
CA LYS A 149 1.87 0.55 -8.55
C LYS A 149 1.84 -0.85 -9.19
N ILE A 150 1.47 -1.88 -8.44
CA ILE A 150 1.33 -3.26 -8.96
C ILE A 150 0.27 -3.28 -10.09
N ARG A 151 -0.86 -2.58 -9.90
CA ARG A 151 -1.91 -2.46 -10.92
C ARG A 151 -1.41 -1.77 -12.19
N ALA A 152 -0.62 -0.69 -12.07
CA ALA A 152 -0.02 0.00 -13.21
C ALA A 152 0.93 -0.93 -13.99
N TYR A 153 1.80 -1.65 -13.29
CA TYR A 153 2.70 -2.65 -13.88
C TYR A 153 1.94 -3.75 -14.64
N MET A 154 0.91 -4.35 -14.03
CA MET A 154 0.07 -5.36 -14.69
C MET A 154 -0.64 -4.81 -15.94
N THR A 155 -1.13 -3.58 -15.89
CA THR A 155 -1.80 -2.93 -17.03
C THR A 155 -0.84 -2.71 -18.19
N HIS A 156 0.40 -2.32 -17.91
CA HIS A 156 1.46 -2.19 -18.92
C HIS A 156 1.83 -3.55 -19.53
N GLY A 157 2.00 -4.60 -18.71
CA GLY A 157 2.28 -5.96 -19.19
C GLY A 157 1.20 -6.50 -20.13
N LEU A 158 -0.08 -6.27 -19.81
CA LEU A 158 -1.21 -6.63 -20.67
C LEU A 158 -1.22 -5.87 -22.01
N HIS A 159 -0.76 -4.61 -22.04
CA HIS A 159 -0.64 -3.84 -23.28
C HIS A 159 0.45 -4.44 -24.19
N TYR A 160 1.64 -4.71 -23.64
CA TYR A 160 2.74 -5.33 -24.37
C TYR A 160 2.37 -6.72 -24.92
N GLN A 161 1.67 -7.55 -24.15
CA GLN A 161 1.18 -8.85 -24.62
C GLN A 161 0.22 -8.72 -25.81
N LYS A 162 -0.71 -7.74 -25.80
CA LYS A 162 -1.60 -7.48 -26.93
C LYS A 162 -0.84 -7.04 -28.19
N GLU A 163 0.16 -6.18 -28.03
CA GLU A 163 1.02 -5.75 -29.15
C GLU A 163 1.82 -6.92 -29.74
N LEU A 164 2.39 -7.78 -28.89
CA LEU A 164 3.12 -8.98 -29.32
C LEU A 164 2.21 -9.96 -30.07
N LEU A 165 0.99 -10.19 -29.58
CA LEU A 165 0.00 -11.03 -30.27
C LEU A 165 -0.38 -10.45 -31.64
N ALA A 166 -0.56 -9.13 -31.76
CA ALA A 166 -0.82 -8.47 -33.04
C ALA A 166 0.36 -8.63 -34.02
N LYS A 167 1.61 -8.46 -33.55
CA LYS A 167 2.83 -8.69 -34.35
C LYS A 167 2.91 -10.15 -34.85
N ILE A 168 2.61 -11.12 -33.99
CA ILE A 168 2.58 -12.55 -34.37
C ILE A 168 1.50 -12.83 -35.42
N ALA A 169 0.31 -12.23 -35.29
CA ALA A 169 -0.76 -12.36 -36.27
C ALA A 169 -0.35 -11.79 -37.65
N MET A 170 0.22 -10.58 -37.67
CA MET A 170 0.74 -9.97 -38.91
C MET A 170 1.85 -10.79 -39.55
N ALA A 171 2.78 -11.34 -38.77
CA ALA A 171 3.84 -12.20 -39.28
C ALA A 171 3.29 -13.50 -39.90
N LYS A 172 2.23 -14.09 -39.33
CA LYS A 172 1.54 -15.26 -39.91
C LYS A 172 0.88 -14.93 -41.25
N ILE A 173 0.22 -13.77 -41.36
CA ILE A 173 -0.39 -13.29 -42.61
C ILE A 173 0.69 -13.06 -43.68
N ALA A 174 1.76 -12.33 -43.35
CA ALA A 174 2.88 -12.07 -44.26
C ALA A 174 3.55 -13.37 -44.75
N LYS A 175 3.74 -14.34 -43.85
CA LYS A 175 4.23 -15.68 -44.22
C LYS A 175 3.29 -16.37 -45.22
N GLY A 176 1.98 -16.32 -44.99
CA GLY A 176 0.98 -16.89 -45.92
C GLY A 176 1.04 -16.26 -47.32
N VAL A 177 1.16 -14.94 -47.39
CA VAL A 177 1.32 -14.20 -48.67
C VAL A 177 2.61 -14.60 -49.39
N ALA A 178 3.74 -14.68 -48.66
CA ALA A 178 5.02 -15.10 -49.25
C ALA A 178 4.98 -16.53 -49.78
N TRP A 179 4.38 -17.48 -49.05
CA TRP A 179 4.20 -18.85 -49.52
C TRP A 179 3.32 -18.95 -50.76
N LYS A 180 2.23 -18.17 -50.83
CA LYS A 180 1.39 -18.10 -52.03
C LYS A 180 2.20 -17.61 -53.25
N ALA A 181 2.98 -16.54 -53.10
CA ALA A 181 3.82 -16.02 -54.18
C ALA A 181 4.89 -17.02 -54.64
N VAL A 182 5.48 -17.81 -53.74
CA VAL A 182 6.42 -18.88 -54.09
C VAL A 182 5.73 -19.98 -54.91
N VAL A 183 4.53 -20.42 -54.52
CA VAL A 183 3.76 -21.43 -55.26
C VAL A 183 3.38 -20.94 -56.65
N GLU A 184 2.93 -19.68 -56.77
CA GLU A 184 2.63 -19.04 -58.07
C GLU A 184 3.90 -18.94 -58.95
N GLY A 185 5.05 -18.57 -58.37
CA GLY A 185 6.33 -18.50 -59.06
C GLY A 185 6.80 -19.86 -59.62
N ILE A 186 6.65 -20.94 -58.86
CA ILE A 186 6.97 -22.31 -59.31
C ILE A 186 6.07 -22.73 -60.49
N GLY A 187 4.79 -22.36 -60.45
CA GLY A 187 3.86 -22.60 -61.56
C GLY A 187 4.20 -21.81 -62.84
N LEU A 188 4.76 -20.60 -62.70
CA LEU A 188 5.25 -19.82 -63.85
C LEU A 188 6.56 -20.38 -64.42
N LEU A 189 7.49 -20.83 -63.56
CA LEU A 189 8.77 -21.39 -63.97
C LEU A 189 8.60 -22.68 -64.79
N THR A 190 7.84 -23.65 -64.25
CA THR A 190 7.54 -24.92 -64.94
C THR A 190 6.85 -24.71 -66.30
N LYS A 191 5.97 -23.70 -66.39
CA LYS A 191 5.33 -23.31 -67.66
C LYS A 191 6.31 -22.68 -68.67
N ALA A 192 7.38 -22.04 -68.20
CA ALA A 192 8.43 -21.52 -69.07
C ALA A 192 9.36 -22.64 -69.58
N GLU A 193 9.74 -23.58 -68.72
CA GLU A 193 10.54 -24.76 -69.09
C GLU A 193 9.85 -25.60 -70.18
N MET A 194 8.55 -25.88 -70.04
CA MET A 194 7.77 -26.61 -71.05
C MET A 194 7.76 -25.91 -72.43
N LYS A 195 7.78 -24.58 -72.46
CA LYS A 195 7.84 -23.82 -73.73
C LYS A 195 9.21 -23.92 -74.39
N ASN A 196 10.28 -23.92 -73.61
CA ASN A 196 11.65 -23.98 -74.13
C ASN A 196 11.95 -25.34 -74.80
N HIS A 197 11.25 -26.41 -74.40
CA HIS A 197 11.36 -27.74 -75.04
C HIS A 197 10.59 -27.88 -76.37
N MET A 198 9.83 -26.86 -76.80
CA MET A 198 9.07 -26.87 -78.06
C MET A 198 9.71 -26.01 -79.17
N LEU A 199 10.92 -25.49 -78.93
CA LEU A 199 11.73 -24.70 -79.86
C LEU A 199 13.00 -25.48 -80.27
#